data_AF-A0A356X471-F1
#
_entry.id   AF-A0A356X471-F1
#
_cell.length_a   1.000
_cell.length_b   1.000
_cell.length_c   1.000
_cell.angle_alpha   90.00
_cell.angle_beta   90.00
_cell.angle_gamma   90.00
#
_symmetry.space_group_name_H-M   'P 1'
#
loop_
_entity.id
_entity.type
_entity.pdbx_description
1 polymer ?
#
loop_
_entity_poly.entity_id
_entity_poly.type
_entity_poly.pdbx_seq_one_letter_code
_entity_poly.pdbx_strand_id
1 'polypeptide(L)' 'RIQKEIDRLEGFLKGINGKLSNEGFVSNAPEAVVEKEKKKKADTEESLAKLREQLKDFED' A
#
# COMPACT_ATOMS: atom_id res chain seq x y z
N ARG A 1 -3.00 -7.59 17.47
CA ARG A 1 -1.99 -8.08 16.49
C ARG A 1 -2.37 -7.63 15.08
N ILE A 2 -3.63 -7.78 14.67
CA ILE A 2 -4.15 -7.31 13.37
C ILE A 2 -3.97 -5.80 13.18
N GLN A 3 -4.34 -4.98 14.17
CA GLN A 3 -4.12 -3.52 14.12
C GLN A 3 -2.66 -3.13 13.82
N LYS A 4 -1.68 -3.79 14.46
CA LYS A 4 -0.26 -3.51 14.21
C LYS A 4 0.17 -3.85 12.79
N GLU A 5 -0.42 -4.88 12.18
CA GLU A 5 -0.13 -5.23 10.79
C GLU A 5 -0.78 -4.24 9.83
N ILE A 6 -1.99 -3.77 10.13
CA ILE A 6 -2.65 -2.67 9.41
C ILE A 6 -1.75 -1.43 9.45
N ASP A 7 -1.31 -0.99 10.64
CA ASP A 7 -0.46 0.20 10.78
C ASP A 7 0.85 0.07 9.99
N ARG A 8 1.44 -1.14 9.98
CA ARG A 8 2.65 -1.44 9.21
C ARG A 8 2.41 -1.32 7.70
N LEU A 9 1.33 -1.91 7.20
CA LEU A 9 0.98 -1.87 5.78
C LEU A 9 0.55 -0.46 5.33
N GLU A 10 -0.11 0.31 6.19
CA GLU A 10 -0.43 1.71 5.95
C GLU A 10 0.84 2.56 5.83
N GLY A 11 1.82 2.34 6.72
CA GLY A 11 3.14 2.98 6.62
C GLY A 11 3.86 2.64 5.33
N PHE A 12 3.81 1.38 4.90
CA PHE A 12 4.37 0.93 3.63
C PHE A 12 3.66 1.57 2.43
N LEU A 13 2.33 1.57 2.43
CA LEU A 13 1.49 2.17 1.40
C LEU A 13 1.75 3.68 1.27
N LYS A 14 1.94 4.38 2.39
CA LYS A 14 2.30 5.80 2.40
C LYS A 14 3.62 6.06 1.67
N GLY A 15 4.62 5.20 1.87
CA GLY A 15 5.90 5.28 1.16
C GLY A 15 5.76 5.07 -0.35
N ILE A 16 4.93 4.10 -0.77
CA ILE A 16 4.66 3.85 -2.19
C ILE A 16 3.90 5.02 -2.82
N ASN A 17 2.87 5.51 -2.15
CA ASN A 17 2.08 6.64 -2.62
C ASN A 17 2.95 7.89 -2.76
N GLY A 18 3.88 8.15 -1.83
CA GLY A 18 4.80 9.28 -1.94
C GLY A 18 5.72 9.20 -3.16
N LYS A 19 6.12 8.01 -3.59
CA LYS A 19 6.88 7.83 -4.84
C LYS A 19 5.99 8.04 -6.06
N LEU A 20 4.80 7.44 -6.08
CA LEU A 20 3.88 7.52 -7.22
C LEU A 20 3.22 8.91 -7.36
N SER A 21 3.15 9.71 -6.29
CA SER A 21 2.68 11.10 -6.35
C SER A 21 3.76 12.08 -6.76
N ASN A 22 5.03 11.66 -6.73
CA ASN A 22 6.13 12.49 -7.19
C ASN A 22 6.25 12.36 -8.70
N GLU A 23 5.77 13.37 -9.43
CA GLU A 23 5.85 13.43 -10.90
C GLU A 23 7.28 13.25 -11.40
N GLY A 24 8.28 13.77 -10.69
CA GLY A 24 9.69 13.56 -11.02
C GLY A 24 10.11 12.08 -10.95
N PHE A 25 9.57 11.31 -10.01
CA PHE A 25 9.80 9.86 -9.97
C PHE A 25 9.04 9.16 -11.10
N VAL A 26 7.77 9.48 -11.32
CA VAL A 26 6.95 8.82 -12.35
C VAL A 26 7.47 9.08 -13.76
N SER A 27 7.94 10.31 -14.04
CA SER A 27 8.43 10.70 -15.36
C SER A 27 9.87 10.26 -15.64
N ASN A 28 10.72 10.11 -14.62
CA ASN A 28 12.14 9.77 -14.81
C ASN A 28 12.50 8.33 -14.43
N ALA A 29 11.71 7.65 -13.62
CA ALA A 29 11.97 6.25 -13.28
C ALA A 29 11.62 5.34 -14.46
N PRO A 30 12.33 4.20 -14.63
CA PRO A 30 11.96 3.20 -15.62
C PRO A 30 10.52 2.73 -15.42
N GLU A 31 9.78 2.53 -16.51
CA GLU A 31 8.39 2.08 -16.49
C GLU A 31 8.21 0.80 -15.64
N ALA A 32 9.13 -0.16 -15.76
CA ALA A 32 9.13 -1.37 -14.94
C ALA A 32 9.18 -1.09 -13.42
N VAL A 33 9.85 -0.01 -12.99
CA VAL A 33 9.89 0.40 -11.58
C VAL A 33 8.57 1.03 -11.18
N VAL A 34 8.02 1.93 -12.00
CA VAL A 34 6.73 2.58 -11.74
C VAL A 34 5.61 1.54 -11.66
N GLU A 35 5.54 0.60 -12.61
CA GLU A 35 4.57 -0.48 -12.63
C GLU A 35 4.75 -1.43 -11.43
N LYS A 36 5.99 -1.71 -11.02
CA LYS A 36 6.25 -2.48 -9.79
C LYS A 36 5.73 -1.77 -8.55
N GLU A 37 5.92 -0.45 -8.43
CA GLU A 37 5.39 0.30 -7.30
C GLU A 37 3.85 0.38 -7.34
N LYS A 38 3.23 0.55 -8.52
CA LYS A 38 1.76 0.48 -8.70
C LYS A 38 1.21 -0.89 -8.31
N LYS A 39 1.88 -1.98 -8.72
CA LYS A 39 1.49 -3.33 -8.33
C LYS A 39 1.57 -3.53 -6.82
N LYS A 40 2.68 -3.12 -6.20
CA LYS A 40 2.81 -3.15 -4.74
C LYS A 40 1.73 -2.35 -4.03
N LYS A 41 1.34 -1.20 -4.59
CA LYS A 41 0.23 -0.39 -4.07
C LYS A 41 -1.05 -1.21 -4.04
N ALA A 42 -1.45 -1.79 -5.18
CA ALA A 42 -2.66 -2.59 -5.30
C ALA A 42 -2.65 -3.80 -4.35
N ASP A 43 -1.55 -4.56 -4.32
CA ASP A 43 -1.40 -5.73 -3.45
C ASP A 43 -1.52 -5.34 -1.95
N THR A 44 -0.97 -4.18 -1.57
CA THR A 44 -1.03 -3.66 -0.21
C THR A 44 -2.43 -3.18 0.15
N GLU A 45 -3.12 -2.50 -0.76
CA GLU A 45 -4.50 -2.04 -0.58
C GLU A 45 -5.47 -3.22 -0.42
N GLU A 46 -5.31 -4.27 -1.23
CA GLU A 46 -6.11 -5.50 -1.10
C GLU A 46 -5.86 -6.20 0.25
N SER A 47 -4.59 -6.30 0.67
CA SER A 47 -4.23 -6.88 1.96
C SER A 47 -4.79 -6.08 3.13
N LEU A 48 -4.74 -4.74 3.05
CA LEU A 48 -5.32 -3.84 4.04
C LEU A 48 -6.84 -3.99 4.13
N ALA A 49 -7.53 -4.10 2.99
CA ALA A 49 -8.97 -4.31 2.96
C ALA A 49 -9.36 -5.59 3.72
N LYS A 50 -8.69 -6.71 3.41
CA LYS A 50 -8.90 -8.00 4.09
C LYS A 50 -8.62 -7.93 5.58
N LEU A 51 -7.53 -7.29 5.99
CA LEU A 51 -7.18 -7.17 7.41
C LEU A 51 -8.16 -6.28 8.18
N ARG A 52 -8.66 -5.20 7.55
CA ARG A 52 -9.67 -4.32 8.14
C ARG A 52 -11.02 -5.02 8.26
N GLU A 53 -11.41 -5.80 7.26
CA GLU A 53 -12.60 -6.65 7.32
C GLU A 53 -12.51 -7.66 8.46
N GLN A 54 -11.38 -8.39 8.55
CA GLN A 54 -11.13 -9.30 9.66
C GLN A 54 -11.18 -8.59 11.01
N LEU A 55 -10.55 -7.42 11.15
CA LEU A 55 -10.57 -6.67 12.40
C LEU A 55 -12.00 -6.32 12.82
N LYS A 56 -12.82 -5.87 11.85
CA LYS A 56 -14.23 -5.56 12.08
C LYS A 56 -15.01 -6.78 12.55
N ASP A 57 -14.85 -7.94 11.89
CA ASP A 57 -15.52 -9.19 12.29
C ASP A 57 -15.14 -9.67 13.70
N PHE A 58 -13.97 -9.27 14.21
CA PHE A 58 -13.54 -9.57 15.59
C PHE A 58 -14.02 -8.55 16.63
N GLU A 59 -14.46 -7.36 16.19
CA GLU A 59 -14.94 -6.26 17.04
C GLU A 59 -16.47 -6.21 17.15
N ASP A 60 -17.19 -6.91 16.26
CA ASP A 60 -18.65 -7.15 16.30
C ASP A 60 -19.02 -8.34 17.22
#